data_AF-A0A6A5RJK0-F1
#
_entry.id   AF-A0A6A5RJK0-F1
#
_cell.length_a   1.000
_cell.length_b   1.000
_cell.length_c   1.000
_cell.angle_alpha   90.00
_cell.angle_beta   90.00
_cell.angle_gamma   90.00
#
_symmetry.space_group_name_H-M   'P 1'
#
loop_
_entity.id
_entity.type
_entity.pdbx_description
1 polymer ?
#
loop_
_entity_poly.entity_id
_entity_poly.type
_entity_poly.pdbx_seq_one_letter_code
_entity_poly.pdbx_strand_id
1 'polypeptide(L)'
;RTYAQKLQVNRLRAHVDQRARLGWYKMTRGQKILLVEPHVAEAIYNDFVAHQERKEYGKLVTQLMTKYNVSSEHLSGLALMTYSIPDLSDAAKRAMLPPSPHKANAALLLQGCADIGDPLAVKHILAAVYLSTHTAAAAPGARDLALRFPRPALAAYRTVLATLQLGGTPDPEALTLHGQFLERENRLASARAAYEKALQVPWVYAYSAQARHPAQLPVMAPWNALGYLLRGVARDAAAREQARRAFELGAAKGDDPLSYYELSLFCEPGTVDWLRCVTKAAASGHRDAMLQVALFHRRLSESAAPRPGAPAAALRSALGWLLGWREGSAARLAVEWFEAAGNAGHKAALLHLAEWHEATGRTEEARQVLDRIVEPSESGTEEEFPAVVHKAKGKLVGL
;
A
#
# COMPACT_ATOMS: atom_id res chain seq x y z
N ARG A 1 -29.08 25.35 -23.24
CA ARG A 1 -28.09 24.95 -24.29
C ARG A 1 -28.85 24.33 -25.45
N THR A 2 -28.65 24.83 -26.67
CA THR A 2 -29.28 24.29 -27.89
C THR A 2 -28.77 22.88 -28.19
N TYR A 3 -29.53 22.08 -28.96
CA TYR A 3 -29.15 20.70 -29.32
C TYR A 3 -27.77 20.64 -30.03
N ALA A 4 -27.50 21.59 -30.92
CA ALA A 4 -26.21 21.72 -31.61
C ALA A 4 -25.04 21.97 -30.64
N GLN A 5 -25.23 22.81 -29.61
CA GLN A 5 -24.22 23.04 -28.58
C GLN A 5 -23.94 21.78 -27.75
N LYS A 6 -24.97 20.99 -27.42
CA LYS A 6 -24.80 19.71 -26.71
C LYS A 6 -24.00 18.70 -27.55
N LEU A 7 -24.28 18.62 -28.85
CA LEU A 7 -23.57 17.72 -29.77
C LEU A 7 -22.08 18.10 -29.90
N GLN A 8 -21.76 19.39 -29.98
CA GLN A 8 -20.38 19.89 -30.01
C GLN A 8 -19.62 19.58 -28.71
N VAL A 9 -20.27 19.75 -27.55
CA VAL A 9 -19.69 19.41 -26.23
C VAL A 9 -19.34 17.92 -26.14
N ASN A 10 -20.22 17.03 -26.60
CA ASN A 10 -19.97 15.59 -26.57
C ASN A 10 -18.83 15.17 -27.51
N ARG A 11 -18.76 15.75 -28.71
CA ARG A 11 -17.65 15.52 -29.66
C ARG A 11 -16.31 16.00 -29.08
N LEU A 12 -16.30 17.18 -28.47
CA LEU A 12 -15.12 17.73 -27.83
C LEU A 12 -14.65 16.84 -26.67
N ARG A 13 -15.58 16.35 -25.85
CA ARG A 13 -15.27 15.40 -24.78
C ARG A 13 -14.65 14.12 -25.32
N ALA A 14 -15.27 13.50 -26.33
CA ALA A 14 -14.77 12.27 -26.94
C ALA A 14 -13.34 12.42 -27.47
N HIS A 15 -13.03 13.55 -28.11
CA HIS A 15 -11.68 13.85 -28.60
C HIS A 15 -10.66 14.02 -27.47
N VAL A 16 -11.01 14.75 -26.41
CA VAL A 16 -10.17 14.89 -25.20
C VAL A 16 -9.90 13.52 -24.57
N ASP A 17 -10.93 12.70 -24.43
CA ASP A 17 -10.85 11.37 -23.84
C ASP A 17 -9.99 10.42 -24.65
N GLN A 18 -10.13 10.44 -25.97
CA GLN A 18 -9.31 9.63 -26.87
C GLN A 18 -7.84 10.03 -26.77
N ARG A 19 -7.54 11.33 -26.78
CA ARG A 19 -6.17 11.83 -26.64
C ARG A 19 -5.57 11.44 -25.29
N ALA A 20 -6.34 11.54 -24.21
CA ALA A 20 -5.92 11.13 -22.88
C ALA A 20 -5.63 9.62 -22.82
N ARG A 21 -6.53 8.77 -23.34
CA ARG A 21 -6.32 7.31 -23.44
C ARG A 21 -5.05 6.96 -24.20
N LEU A 22 -4.91 7.46 -25.43
CA LEU A 22 -3.74 7.15 -26.26
C LEU A 22 -2.42 7.61 -25.62
N GLY A 23 -2.41 8.80 -25.00
CA GLY A 23 -1.26 9.28 -24.25
C GLY A 23 -0.92 8.36 -23.08
N TRP A 24 -1.93 7.97 -22.29
CA TRP A 24 -1.77 7.09 -21.14
C TRP A 24 -1.32 5.69 -21.53
N TYR A 25 -1.92 5.08 -22.55
CA TYR A 25 -1.55 3.75 -23.04
C TYR A 25 -0.12 3.73 -23.57
N LYS A 26 0.33 4.78 -24.28
CA LYS A 26 1.75 4.90 -24.70
C LYS A 26 2.70 4.96 -23.50
N MET A 27 2.36 5.78 -22.51
CA MET A 27 3.17 5.93 -21.29
C MET A 27 3.28 4.61 -20.52
N THR A 28 2.15 3.97 -20.23
CA THR A 28 2.10 2.73 -19.42
C THR A 28 2.64 1.52 -20.17
N ARG A 29 2.57 1.52 -21.51
CA ARG A 29 3.29 0.56 -22.36
C ARG A 29 4.80 0.76 -22.27
N GLY A 30 5.29 2.00 -22.32
CA GLY A 30 6.71 2.32 -22.14
C GLY A 30 7.27 1.87 -20.78
N GLN A 31 6.43 1.91 -19.74
CA GLN A 31 6.72 1.40 -18.40
C GLN A 31 6.56 -0.13 -18.26
N LYS A 32 6.18 -0.83 -19.34
CA LYS A 32 5.89 -2.28 -19.36
C LYS A 32 4.76 -2.71 -18.42
N ILE A 33 3.86 -1.79 -18.06
CA ILE A 33 2.67 -2.08 -17.25
C ILE A 33 1.53 -2.55 -18.16
N LEU A 34 1.30 -1.84 -19.27
CA LEU A 34 0.31 -2.27 -20.26
C LEU A 34 0.93 -3.33 -21.17
N LEU A 35 0.28 -4.51 -21.21
CA LEU A 35 0.76 -5.67 -21.97
C LEU A 35 0.36 -5.65 -23.46
N VAL A 36 -0.59 -4.80 -23.83
CA VAL A 36 -1.08 -4.62 -25.21
C VAL A 36 -0.53 -3.36 -25.86
N GLU A 37 -0.41 -3.37 -27.18
CA GLU A 37 0.02 -2.19 -27.93
C GLU A 37 -1.03 -1.07 -27.87
N PRO A 38 -0.64 0.23 -27.81
CA PRO A 38 -1.58 1.32 -27.56
C PRO A 38 -2.72 1.44 -28.59
N HIS A 39 -2.45 1.12 -29.86
CA HIS A 39 -3.47 1.13 -30.91
C HIS A 39 -4.45 -0.04 -30.78
N VAL A 40 -3.98 -1.21 -30.32
CA VAL A 40 -4.83 -2.38 -30.03
C VAL A 40 -5.68 -2.11 -28.79
N ALA A 41 -5.09 -1.53 -27.74
CA ALA A 41 -5.81 -1.11 -26.53
C ALA A 41 -6.98 -0.16 -26.84
N GLU A 42 -6.74 0.85 -27.69
CA GLU A 42 -7.77 1.78 -28.13
C GLU A 42 -8.86 1.09 -28.98
N ALA A 43 -8.48 0.16 -29.87
CA ALA A 43 -9.44 -0.62 -30.65
C ALA A 43 -10.33 -1.50 -29.74
N ILE A 44 -9.73 -2.22 -28.79
CA ILE A 44 -10.44 -3.01 -27.77
C ILE A 44 -11.41 -2.13 -26.98
N TYR A 45 -10.96 -0.96 -26.50
CA TYR A 45 -11.79 -0.03 -25.75
C TYR A 45 -13.01 0.43 -26.56
N ASN A 46 -12.78 0.84 -27.80
CA ASN A 46 -13.87 1.33 -28.67
C ASN A 46 -14.87 0.22 -29.00
N ASP A 47 -14.40 -0.99 -29.27
CA ASP A 47 -15.29 -2.15 -29.47
C ASP A 47 -16.09 -2.50 -28.22
N PHE A 48 -15.46 -2.46 -27.04
CA PHE A 48 -16.15 -2.71 -25.78
C PHE A 48 -17.27 -1.68 -25.56
N VAL A 49 -16.96 -0.38 -25.70
CA VAL A 49 -17.93 0.70 -25.53
C VAL A 49 -19.07 0.61 -26.54
N ALA A 50 -18.81 0.17 -27.77
CA ALA A 50 -19.86 -0.02 -28.78
C ALA A 50 -20.85 -1.15 -28.44
N HIS A 51 -20.48 -2.10 -27.58
CA HIS A 51 -21.28 -3.29 -27.29
C HIS A 51 -21.69 -3.46 -25.82
N GLN A 52 -21.28 -2.56 -24.92
CA GLN A 52 -21.51 -2.68 -23.47
C GLN A 52 -22.98 -2.65 -23.05
N GLU A 53 -23.89 -2.10 -23.85
CA GLU A 53 -25.33 -1.99 -23.51
C GLU A 53 -26.03 -3.35 -23.35
N ARG A 54 -25.44 -4.43 -23.87
CA ARG A 54 -26.01 -5.78 -23.83
C ARG A 54 -25.96 -6.42 -22.43
N LYS A 55 -25.26 -5.83 -21.45
CA LYS A 55 -25.12 -6.29 -20.04
C LYS A 55 -24.58 -7.72 -19.85
N GLU A 56 -24.05 -8.36 -20.90
CA GLU A 56 -23.38 -9.66 -20.84
C GLU A 56 -21.86 -9.45 -20.95
N TYR A 57 -21.27 -8.75 -19.98
CA TYR A 57 -19.88 -8.28 -20.07
C TYR A 57 -18.88 -9.43 -20.21
N GLY A 58 -19.09 -10.55 -19.52
CA GLY A 58 -18.22 -11.73 -19.67
C GLY A 58 -18.17 -12.28 -21.09
N LYS A 59 -19.33 -12.38 -21.79
CA LYS A 59 -19.35 -12.84 -23.19
C LYS A 59 -18.65 -11.86 -24.11
N LEU A 60 -18.83 -10.56 -23.89
CA LEU A 60 -18.15 -9.50 -24.64
C LEU A 60 -16.63 -9.57 -24.45
N VAL A 61 -16.16 -9.79 -23.22
CA VAL A 61 -14.73 -9.97 -22.92
C VAL A 61 -14.17 -11.19 -23.66
N THR A 62 -14.84 -12.34 -23.63
CA THR A 62 -14.42 -13.54 -24.39
C THR A 62 -14.34 -13.28 -25.91
N GLN A 63 -15.29 -12.51 -26.46
CA GLN A 63 -15.26 -12.11 -27.86
C GLN A 63 -14.05 -11.22 -28.18
N LEU A 64 -13.74 -10.24 -27.31
CA LEU A 64 -12.58 -9.36 -27.46
C LEU A 64 -11.27 -10.14 -27.37
N MET A 65 -11.14 -11.07 -26.42
CA MET A 65 -9.99 -11.96 -26.30
C MET A 65 -9.72 -12.70 -27.61
N THR A 66 -10.77 -13.25 -28.20
CA THR A 66 -10.68 -13.99 -29.47
C THR A 66 -10.36 -13.07 -30.64
N LYS A 67 -11.06 -11.93 -30.77
CA LYS A 67 -10.89 -10.97 -31.88
C LYS A 67 -9.49 -10.38 -31.94
N TYR A 68 -8.91 -10.06 -30.78
CA TYR A 68 -7.62 -9.37 -30.68
C TYR A 68 -6.45 -10.29 -30.33
N ASN A 69 -6.70 -11.60 -30.16
CA ASN A 69 -5.72 -12.59 -29.73
C ASN A 69 -4.98 -12.18 -28.44
N VAL A 70 -5.75 -11.83 -27.40
CA VAL A 70 -5.25 -11.40 -26.10
C VAL A 70 -5.79 -12.27 -24.96
N SER A 71 -5.05 -12.39 -23.87
CA SER A 71 -5.49 -13.08 -22.66
C SER A 71 -6.49 -12.25 -21.85
N SER A 72 -7.17 -12.86 -20.88
CA SER A 72 -8.00 -12.14 -19.92
C SER A 72 -7.18 -11.16 -19.09
N GLU A 73 -5.95 -11.52 -18.71
CA GLU A 73 -5.02 -10.67 -17.98
C GLU A 73 -4.69 -9.39 -18.75
N HIS A 74 -4.51 -9.46 -20.07
CA HIS A 74 -4.32 -8.28 -20.91
C HIS A 74 -5.50 -7.30 -20.82
N LEU A 75 -6.73 -7.82 -20.82
CA LEU A 75 -7.95 -7.02 -20.73
C LEU A 75 -8.17 -6.45 -19.33
N SER A 76 -7.89 -7.24 -18.29
CA SER A 76 -7.87 -6.76 -16.90
C SER A 76 -6.85 -5.65 -16.71
N GLY A 77 -5.61 -5.83 -17.18
CA GLY A 77 -4.58 -4.80 -17.14
C GLY A 77 -4.97 -3.52 -17.90
N LEU A 78 -5.59 -3.66 -19.08
CA LEU A 78 -6.15 -2.53 -19.83
C LEU A 78 -7.25 -1.81 -19.04
N ALA A 79 -8.15 -2.54 -18.37
CA ALA A 79 -9.19 -1.96 -17.54
C ALA A 79 -8.57 -1.17 -16.36
N LEU A 80 -7.58 -1.74 -15.67
CA LEU A 80 -6.86 -1.04 -14.60
C LEU A 80 -6.19 0.25 -15.09
N MET A 81 -5.51 0.20 -16.23
CA MET A 81 -4.87 1.37 -16.82
C MET A 81 -5.87 2.42 -17.29
N THR A 82 -7.02 2.00 -17.79
CA THR A 82 -8.08 2.92 -18.23
C THR A 82 -8.76 3.59 -17.03
N TYR A 83 -8.92 2.85 -15.93
CA TYR A 83 -9.50 3.38 -14.69
C TYR A 83 -8.61 4.45 -14.04
N SER A 84 -7.28 4.34 -14.18
CA SER A 84 -6.32 5.28 -13.61
C SER A 84 -6.13 6.57 -14.42
N ILE A 85 -6.78 6.71 -15.58
CA ILE A 85 -6.71 7.94 -16.37
C ILE A 85 -7.38 9.07 -15.58
N PRO A 86 -6.63 10.14 -15.20
CA PRO A 86 -7.22 11.27 -14.53
C PRO A 86 -8.15 12.03 -15.47
N ASP A 87 -9.24 12.58 -14.93
CA ASP A 87 -10.01 13.57 -15.66
C ASP A 87 -9.22 14.89 -15.78
N LEU A 88 -9.74 15.86 -16.51
CA LEU A 88 -9.12 17.16 -16.74
C LEU A 88 -8.67 17.82 -15.43
N SER A 89 -7.38 18.13 -15.29
CA SER A 89 -6.81 18.79 -14.09
C SER A 89 -7.37 20.21 -13.89
N ASP A 90 -7.63 20.93 -14.97
CA ASP A 90 -8.22 22.27 -14.99
C ASP A 90 -9.70 22.23 -14.59
N ALA A 91 -10.01 22.82 -13.42
CA ALA A 91 -11.35 22.84 -12.85
C ALA A 91 -12.35 23.62 -13.73
N ALA A 92 -11.93 24.70 -14.39
CA ALA A 92 -12.80 25.49 -15.25
C ALA A 92 -13.20 24.68 -16.49
N LYS A 93 -12.26 23.97 -17.11
CA LYS A 93 -12.56 23.08 -18.25
C LYS A 93 -13.39 21.88 -17.83
N ARG A 94 -13.12 21.31 -16.65
CA ARG A 94 -13.90 20.20 -16.08
C ARG A 94 -15.37 20.59 -15.84
N ALA A 95 -15.64 21.83 -15.43
CA ALA A 95 -17.00 22.33 -15.26
C ALA A 95 -17.76 22.52 -16.59
N MET A 96 -17.05 22.67 -17.72
CA MET A 96 -17.66 22.92 -19.03
C MET A 96 -18.05 21.63 -19.77
N LEU A 97 -17.35 20.52 -19.49
CA LEU A 97 -17.51 19.23 -20.14
C LEU A 97 -18.17 18.21 -19.20
N PRO A 98 -18.88 17.19 -19.74
CA PRO A 98 -19.34 16.08 -18.91
C PRO A 98 -18.14 15.33 -18.30
N PRO A 99 -18.34 14.61 -17.18
CA PRO A 99 -17.31 13.76 -16.58
C PRO A 99 -16.79 12.70 -17.56
N SER A 100 -15.51 12.31 -17.41
CA SER A 100 -14.95 11.21 -18.19
C SER A 100 -15.73 9.91 -18.02
N PRO A 101 -16.03 9.17 -19.12
CA PRO A 101 -16.57 7.82 -19.02
C PRO A 101 -15.50 6.76 -18.73
N HIS A 102 -14.20 7.12 -18.69
CA HIS A 102 -13.10 6.14 -18.55
C HIS A 102 -13.29 5.22 -17.35
N LYS A 103 -13.53 5.77 -16.15
CA LYS A 103 -13.74 4.98 -14.93
C LYS A 103 -14.96 4.07 -15.01
N ALA A 104 -16.06 4.55 -15.59
CA ALA A 104 -17.27 3.76 -15.73
C ALA A 104 -17.07 2.59 -16.69
N ASN A 105 -16.55 2.85 -17.90
CA ASN A 105 -16.31 1.83 -18.91
C ASN A 105 -15.23 0.83 -18.45
N ALA A 106 -14.18 1.31 -17.78
CA ALA A 106 -13.14 0.46 -17.20
C ALA A 106 -13.70 -0.47 -16.12
N ALA A 107 -14.59 0.02 -15.25
CA ALA A 107 -15.22 -0.83 -14.24
C ALA A 107 -16.10 -1.93 -14.88
N LEU A 108 -16.82 -1.61 -15.96
CA LEU A 108 -17.60 -2.62 -16.70
C LEU A 108 -16.72 -3.63 -17.43
N LEU A 109 -15.60 -3.20 -18.00
CA LEU A 109 -14.63 -4.10 -18.62
C LEU A 109 -14.00 -5.03 -17.57
N LEU A 110 -13.63 -4.48 -16.40
CA LEU A 110 -13.10 -5.26 -15.28
C LEU A 110 -14.16 -6.22 -14.72
N GLN A 111 -15.43 -5.81 -14.68
CA GLN A 111 -16.56 -6.67 -14.32
C GLN A 111 -16.65 -7.87 -15.29
N GLY A 112 -16.60 -7.63 -16.59
CA GLY A 112 -16.61 -8.71 -17.58
C GLY A 112 -15.45 -9.68 -17.43
N CYS A 113 -14.25 -9.17 -17.08
CA CYS A 113 -13.10 -10.03 -16.80
C CYS A 113 -13.33 -10.86 -15.53
N ALA A 114 -13.91 -10.29 -14.47
CA ALA A 114 -14.24 -11.04 -13.27
C ALA A 114 -15.37 -12.06 -13.48
N ASP A 115 -16.34 -11.76 -14.35
CA ASP A 115 -17.44 -12.67 -14.72
C ASP A 115 -16.94 -13.96 -15.39
N ILE A 116 -15.80 -13.90 -16.11
CA ILE A 116 -15.14 -15.08 -16.68
C ILE A 116 -14.10 -15.71 -15.75
N GLY A 117 -13.99 -15.22 -14.50
CA GLY A 117 -13.08 -15.75 -13.49
C GLY A 117 -11.63 -15.30 -13.63
N ASP A 118 -11.35 -14.17 -14.30
CA ASP A 118 -9.98 -13.65 -14.40
C ASP A 118 -9.39 -13.34 -13.02
N PRO A 119 -8.24 -13.93 -12.65
CA PRO A 119 -7.66 -13.76 -11.33
C PRO A 119 -7.34 -12.32 -10.94
N LEU A 120 -6.79 -11.55 -11.88
CA LEU A 120 -6.38 -10.16 -11.63
C LEU A 120 -7.61 -9.30 -11.36
N ALA A 121 -8.66 -9.44 -12.17
CA ALA A 121 -9.92 -8.71 -11.98
C ALA A 121 -10.59 -9.05 -10.65
N VAL A 122 -10.76 -10.34 -10.34
CA VAL A 122 -11.41 -10.80 -9.10
C VAL A 122 -10.66 -10.26 -7.88
N LYS A 123 -9.33 -10.43 -7.84
CA LYS A 123 -8.51 -9.92 -6.72
C LYS A 123 -8.57 -8.41 -6.60
N HIS A 124 -8.45 -7.68 -7.70
CA HIS A 124 -8.45 -6.22 -7.67
C HIS A 124 -9.78 -5.63 -7.18
N ILE A 125 -10.92 -6.15 -7.69
CA ILE A 125 -12.25 -5.72 -7.26
C ILE A 125 -12.45 -6.01 -5.78
N LEU A 126 -12.14 -7.23 -5.32
CA LEU A 126 -12.37 -7.61 -3.94
C LEU A 126 -11.39 -6.94 -2.97
N ALA A 127 -10.16 -6.64 -3.39
CA ALA A 127 -9.23 -5.82 -2.63
C ALA A 127 -9.77 -4.40 -2.47
N ALA A 128 -10.34 -3.80 -3.52
CA ALA A 128 -11.01 -2.50 -3.44
C ALA A 128 -12.16 -2.50 -2.43
N VAL A 129 -13.01 -3.54 -2.48
CA VAL A 129 -14.11 -3.72 -1.52
C VAL A 129 -13.56 -3.82 -0.10
N TYR A 130 -12.57 -4.71 0.15
CA TYR A 130 -11.99 -4.89 1.48
C TYR A 130 -11.40 -3.59 2.03
N LEU A 131 -10.53 -2.92 1.27
CA LEU A 131 -9.87 -1.67 1.68
C LEU A 131 -10.89 -0.56 1.94
N SER A 132 -11.90 -0.41 1.08
CA SER A 132 -12.92 0.64 1.23
C SER A 132 -13.81 0.50 2.46
N THR A 133 -13.96 -0.72 2.97
CA THR A 133 -14.89 -1.04 4.06
C THR A 133 -14.19 -1.25 5.40
N HIS A 134 -12.92 -1.65 5.38
CA HIS A 134 -12.25 -2.15 6.59
C HIS A 134 -10.93 -1.45 6.95
N THR A 135 -10.48 -0.48 6.15
CA THR A 135 -9.29 0.30 6.46
C THR A 135 -9.64 1.78 6.66
N ALA A 136 -9.15 2.37 7.77
CA ALA A 136 -9.44 3.75 8.14
C ALA A 136 -8.86 4.75 7.11
N ALA A 137 -7.68 4.45 6.58
CA ALA A 137 -7.10 5.11 5.41
C ALA A 137 -7.38 4.25 4.17
N ALA A 138 -8.57 4.39 3.59
CA ALA A 138 -8.87 3.70 2.33
C ALA A 138 -7.82 4.12 1.29
N ALA A 139 -7.15 3.14 0.67
CA ALA A 139 -6.20 3.41 -0.41
C ALA A 139 -6.86 4.33 -1.46
N PRO A 140 -6.15 5.35 -1.99
CA PRO A 140 -6.73 6.32 -2.92
C PRO A 140 -7.49 5.62 -4.06
N GLY A 141 -8.78 5.95 -4.22
CA GLY A 141 -9.63 5.38 -5.27
C GLY A 141 -10.25 4.01 -4.98
N ALA A 142 -9.85 3.28 -3.92
CA ALA A 142 -10.43 1.97 -3.61
C ALA A 142 -11.95 2.05 -3.34
N ARG A 143 -12.40 3.10 -2.64
CA ARG A 143 -13.83 3.36 -2.40
C ARG A 143 -14.60 3.69 -3.68
N ASP A 144 -14.06 4.56 -4.54
CA ASP A 144 -14.68 4.90 -5.83
C ASP A 144 -14.81 3.66 -6.72
N LEU A 145 -13.82 2.76 -6.69
CA LEU A 145 -13.87 1.52 -7.45
C LEU A 145 -14.89 0.54 -6.86
N ALA A 146 -14.87 0.29 -5.55
CA ALA A 146 -15.78 -0.62 -4.88
C ALA A 146 -17.26 -0.28 -5.12
N LEU A 147 -17.59 1.02 -5.16
CA LEU A 147 -18.95 1.50 -5.41
C LEU A 147 -19.46 1.23 -6.84
N ARG A 148 -18.59 0.83 -7.78
CA ARG A 148 -18.98 0.53 -9.17
C ARG A 148 -19.60 -0.85 -9.33
N PHE A 149 -19.41 -1.75 -8.36
CA PHE A 149 -19.79 -3.15 -8.50
C PHE A 149 -21.05 -3.49 -7.69
N PRO A 150 -22.04 -4.16 -8.31
CA PRO A 150 -23.27 -4.51 -7.63
C PRO A 150 -23.05 -5.66 -6.62
N ARG A 151 -23.73 -5.62 -5.47
CA ARG A 151 -23.59 -6.61 -4.39
C ARG A 151 -23.74 -8.08 -4.84
N PRO A 152 -24.69 -8.44 -5.74
CA PRO A 152 -24.79 -9.82 -6.23
C PRO A 152 -23.54 -10.30 -6.98
N ALA A 153 -22.91 -9.43 -7.79
CA ALA A 153 -21.67 -9.77 -8.48
C ALA A 153 -20.52 -9.96 -7.48
N LEU A 154 -20.43 -9.10 -6.46
CA LEU A 154 -19.44 -9.24 -5.39
C LEU A 154 -19.56 -10.58 -4.65
N ALA A 155 -20.78 -11.05 -4.40
CA ALA A 155 -21.00 -12.36 -3.77
C ALA A 155 -20.49 -13.51 -4.66
N ALA A 156 -20.75 -13.45 -5.98
CA ALA A 156 -20.20 -14.43 -6.93
C ALA A 156 -18.67 -14.40 -6.96
N TYR A 157 -18.07 -13.21 -7.00
CA TYR A 157 -16.61 -13.07 -6.99
C TYR A 157 -15.98 -13.59 -5.69
N ARG A 158 -16.66 -13.44 -4.53
CA ARG A 158 -16.21 -14.02 -3.26
C ARG A 158 -16.12 -15.55 -3.32
N THR A 159 -17.04 -16.20 -4.04
CA THR A 159 -16.99 -17.66 -4.28
C THR A 159 -15.81 -18.02 -5.19
N VAL A 160 -15.60 -17.29 -6.29
CA VAL A 160 -14.46 -17.51 -7.20
C VAL A 160 -13.12 -17.31 -6.48
N LEU A 161 -13.00 -16.28 -5.63
CA LEU A 161 -11.78 -16.00 -4.88
C LEU A 161 -11.32 -17.18 -4.03
N ALA A 162 -12.25 -17.94 -3.43
CA ALA A 162 -11.93 -19.07 -2.55
C ALA A 162 -11.33 -20.27 -3.29
N THR A 163 -11.59 -20.40 -4.59
CA THR A 163 -11.15 -21.52 -5.44
C THR A 163 -10.15 -21.11 -6.51
N LEU A 164 -9.72 -19.84 -6.51
CA LEU A 164 -8.85 -19.27 -7.52
C LEU A 164 -7.48 -19.97 -7.54
N GLN A 165 -7.04 -20.31 -8.76
CA GLN A 165 -5.75 -20.95 -9.01
C GLN A 165 -4.97 -20.18 -10.08
N LEU A 166 -3.65 -20.16 -9.95
CA LEU A 166 -2.71 -19.67 -10.95
C LEU A 166 -1.83 -20.83 -11.39
N GLY A 167 -1.85 -21.16 -12.69
CA GLY A 167 -1.08 -22.27 -13.25
C GLY A 167 -1.39 -23.63 -12.61
N GLY A 168 -2.64 -23.84 -12.16
CA GLY A 168 -3.07 -25.06 -11.46
C GLY A 168 -2.68 -25.14 -9.98
N THR A 169 -2.05 -24.11 -9.43
CA THR A 169 -1.71 -24.00 -8.00
C THR A 169 -2.59 -22.97 -7.30
N PRO A 170 -2.93 -23.14 -6.01
CA PRO A 170 -3.66 -22.11 -5.27
C PRO A 170 -2.92 -20.76 -5.28
N ASP A 171 -3.65 -19.66 -5.46
CA ASP A 171 -3.09 -18.32 -5.37
C ASP A 171 -3.01 -17.87 -3.89
N PRO A 172 -1.82 -17.63 -3.33
CA PRO A 172 -1.63 -17.19 -1.95
C PRO A 172 -2.27 -15.82 -1.69
N GLU A 173 -2.34 -14.92 -2.65
CA GLU A 173 -3.07 -13.64 -2.47
C GLU A 173 -4.56 -13.84 -2.41
N ALA A 174 -5.10 -14.71 -3.27
CA ALA A 174 -6.53 -15.00 -3.26
C ALA A 174 -6.93 -15.66 -1.93
N LEU A 175 -6.13 -16.63 -1.46
CA LEU A 175 -6.31 -17.26 -0.15
C LEU A 175 -6.20 -16.25 0.99
N THR A 176 -5.22 -15.33 0.93
CA THR A 176 -5.05 -14.30 1.96
C THR A 176 -6.22 -13.33 1.96
N LEU A 177 -6.62 -12.79 0.81
CA LEU A 177 -7.76 -11.89 0.73
C LEU A 177 -9.05 -12.59 1.17
N HIS A 178 -9.23 -13.87 0.83
CA HIS A 178 -10.36 -14.67 1.30
C HIS A 178 -10.37 -14.79 2.84
N GLY A 179 -9.21 -15.11 3.44
CA GLY A 179 -9.01 -15.15 4.88
C GLY A 179 -9.35 -13.81 5.55
N GLN A 180 -8.92 -12.69 4.97
CA GLN A 180 -9.19 -11.35 5.52
C GLN A 180 -10.69 -11.03 5.60
N PHE A 181 -11.49 -11.43 4.62
CA PHE A 181 -12.93 -11.31 4.73
C PHE A 181 -13.53 -12.27 5.77
N LEU A 182 -13.02 -13.51 5.86
CA LEU A 182 -13.47 -14.46 6.89
C LEU A 182 -13.23 -13.91 8.30
N GLU A 183 -12.13 -13.20 8.54
CA GLU A 183 -11.90 -12.49 9.81
C GLU A 183 -12.99 -11.47 10.11
N ARG A 184 -13.37 -10.66 9.12
CA ARG A 184 -14.42 -9.64 9.27
C ARG A 184 -15.80 -10.25 9.48
N GLU A 185 -16.01 -11.46 8.97
CA GLU A 185 -17.17 -12.30 9.23
C GLU A 185 -17.08 -13.05 10.59
N ASN A 186 -16.05 -12.77 11.41
CA ASN A 186 -15.76 -13.42 12.70
C ASN A 186 -15.52 -14.95 12.59
N ARG A 187 -15.10 -15.43 11.43
CA ARG A 187 -14.79 -16.85 11.16
C ARG A 187 -13.28 -17.11 11.30
N LEU A 188 -12.74 -16.82 12.49
CA LEU A 188 -11.30 -16.77 12.74
C LEU A 188 -10.57 -18.09 12.43
N ALA A 189 -11.17 -19.24 12.74
CA ALA A 189 -10.57 -20.55 12.47
C ALA A 189 -10.43 -20.81 10.96
N SER A 190 -11.44 -20.43 10.17
CA SER A 190 -11.39 -20.54 8.71
C SER A 190 -10.39 -19.54 8.11
N ALA A 191 -10.32 -18.32 8.66
CA ALA A 191 -9.34 -17.32 8.23
C ALA A 191 -7.90 -17.82 8.46
N ARG A 192 -7.62 -18.35 9.66
CA ARG A 192 -6.34 -18.98 9.99
C ARG A 192 -5.97 -20.08 8.99
N ALA A 193 -6.89 -21.01 8.74
CA ALA A 193 -6.66 -22.11 7.80
C ALA A 193 -6.35 -21.60 6.38
N ALA A 194 -7.00 -20.51 5.93
CA ALA A 194 -6.72 -19.90 4.64
C ALA A 194 -5.30 -19.31 4.57
N TYR A 195 -4.82 -18.63 5.62
CA TYR A 195 -3.46 -18.10 5.65
C TYR A 195 -2.40 -19.18 5.76
N GLU A 196 -2.62 -20.20 6.60
CA GLU A 196 -1.72 -21.34 6.70
C GLU A 196 -1.60 -22.06 5.35
N LYS A 197 -2.72 -22.23 4.63
CA LYS A 197 -2.71 -22.76 3.27
C LYS A 197 -1.97 -21.85 2.28
N ALA A 198 -2.10 -20.53 2.40
CA ALA A 198 -1.36 -19.58 1.56
C ALA A 198 0.16 -19.70 1.77
N LEU A 199 0.61 -19.89 3.01
CA LEU A 199 2.03 -20.07 3.35
C LEU A 199 2.61 -21.41 2.86
N GLN A 200 1.77 -22.39 2.53
CA GLN A 200 2.19 -23.66 1.95
C GLN A 200 2.40 -23.58 0.43
N VAL A 201 2.00 -22.49 -0.23
CA VAL A 201 2.19 -22.32 -1.67
C VAL A 201 3.68 -22.12 -1.97
N PRO A 202 4.32 -22.94 -2.84
CA PRO A 202 5.78 -22.92 -3.01
C PRO A 202 6.38 -21.57 -3.40
N TRP A 203 5.63 -20.78 -4.17
CA TRP A 203 6.09 -19.49 -4.67
C TRP A 203 5.70 -18.31 -3.79
N VAL A 204 5.06 -18.52 -2.62
CA VAL A 204 4.61 -17.44 -1.73
C VAL A 204 5.75 -16.51 -1.26
N TYR A 205 6.98 -17.03 -1.21
CA TYR A 205 8.19 -16.28 -0.85
C TYR A 205 9.02 -15.85 -2.06
N ALA A 206 8.65 -16.27 -3.28
CA ALA A 206 9.38 -15.92 -4.47
C ALA A 206 8.98 -14.52 -4.94
N TYR A 207 9.93 -13.59 -4.90
CA TYR A 207 9.74 -12.31 -5.59
C TYR A 207 9.70 -12.57 -7.10
N SER A 208 8.56 -12.28 -7.72
CA SER A 208 8.45 -12.19 -9.17
C SER A 208 7.88 -10.84 -9.52
N ALA A 209 8.69 -10.00 -10.17
CA ALA A 209 8.30 -8.68 -10.65
C ALA A 209 7.09 -8.74 -11.62
N GLN A 210 6.79 -9.92 -12.16
CA GLN A 210 5.65 -10.17 -13.05
C GLN A 210 4.47 -10.88 -12.36
N ALA A 211 4.62 -11.36 -11.12
CA ALA A 211 3.55 -12.07 -10.43
C ALA A 211 2.41 -11.16 -9.95
N ARG A 212 2.67 -9.84 -9.86
CA ARG A 212 1.66 -8.83 -9.54
C ARG A 212 1.62 -7.78 -10.61
N HIS A 213 0.41 -7.45 -11.06
CA HIS A 213 0.22 -6.29 -11.91
C HIS A 213 0.55 -5.00 -11.12
N PRO A 214 1.41 -4.09 -11.62
CA PRO A 214 1.87 -2.92 -10.85
C PRO A 214 0.77 -1.97 -10.35
N ALA A 215 -0.38 -1.93 -11.04
CA ALA A 215 -1.55 -1.15 -10.61
C ALA A 215 -2.59 -1.96 -9.81
N GLN A 216 -2.30 -3.20 -9.44
CA GLN A 216 -3.17 -3.95 -8.56
C GLN A 216 -3.19 -3.31 -7.17
N LEU A 217 -4.36 -3.20 -6.54
CA LEU A 217 -4.46 -2.75 -5.16
C LEU A 217 -3.72 -3.72 -4.23
N PRO A 218 -3.05 -3.20 -3.18
CA PRO A 218 -2.25 -4.02 -2.30
C PRO A 218 -3.12 -5.01 -1.52
N VAL A 219 -2.66 -6.26 -1.45
CA VAL A 219 -3.17 -7.30 -0.55
C VAL A 219 -2.06 -7.59 0.47
N MET A 220 -2.45 -7.68 1.74
CA MET A 220 -1.53 -8.02 2.83
C MET A 220 -0.86 -9.36 2.55
N ALA A 221 0.41 -9.50 2.92
CA ALA A 221 1.09 -10.77 2.82
C ALA A 221 0.53 -11.79 3.83
N PRO A 222 0.47 -13.09 3.48
CA PRO A 222 -0.16 -14.12 4.32
C PRO A 222 0.45 -14.24 5.71
N TRP A 223 1.76 -14.06 5.84
CA TRP A 223 2.47 -14.13 7.12
C TRP A 223 2.11 -12.97 8.05
N ASN A 224 1.90 -11.76 7.52
CA ASN A 224 1.44 -10.62 8.31
C ASN A 224 -0.01 -10.81 8.72
N ALA A 225 -0.86 -11.28 7.81
CA ALA A 225 -2.27 -11.55 8.10
C ALA A 225 -2.40 -12.60 9.22
N LEU A 226 -1.66 -13.70 9.12
CA LEU A 226 -1.60 -14.73 10.17
C LEU A 226 -1.04 -14.19 11.48
N GLY A 227 0.07 -13.44 11.43
CA GLY A 227 0.70 -12.84 12.61
C GLY A 227 -0.25 -11.90 13.36
N TYR A 228 -0.98 -11.03 12.66
CA TYR A 228 -1.96 -10.13 13.26
C TYR A 228 -3.17 -10.86 13.82
N LEU A 229 -3.71 -11.84 13.10
CA LEU A 229 -4.81 -12.68 13.58
C LEU A 229 -4.44 -13.35 14.91
N LEU A 230 -3.28 -14.00 14.96
CA LEU A 230 -2.81 -14.71 16.14
C LEU A 230 -2.50 -13.76 17.30
N ARG A 231 -1.94 -12.58 17.02
CA ARG A 231 -1.70 -11.55 18.04
C ARG A 231 -2.99 -10.97 18.61
N GLY A 232 -4.01 -10.75 17.78
CA GLY A 232 -5.31 -10.21 18.22
C GLY A 232 -6.09 -11.16 19.13
N VAL A 233 -5.86 -12.47 19.00
CA VAL A 233 -6.46 -13.51 19.85
C VAL A 233 -5.59 -13.86 21.08
N ALA A 234 -4.35 -13.38 21.12
CA ALA A 234 -3.35 -13.82 22.10
C ALA A 234 -3.56 -13.21 23.50
N ARG A 235 -4.34 -13.90 24.34
CA ARG A 235 -4.05 -14.00 25.78
C ARG A 235 -3.13 -15.19 26.11
N ASP A 236 -2.96 -16.11 25.16
CA ASP A 236 -2.19 -17.35 25.29
C ASP A 236 -0.75 -17.21 24.75
N ALA A 237 0.21 -17.74 25.49
CA ALA A 237 1.63 -17.77 25.13
C ALA A 237 1.89 -18.59 23.85
N ALA A 238 1.12 -19.66 23.61
CA ALA A 238 1.29 -20.48 22.41
C ALA A 238 0.88 -19.72 21.13
N ALA A 239 -0.24 -18.98 21.18
CA ALA A 239 -0.68 -18.13 20.08
C ALA A 239 0.33 -17.00 19.80
N ARG A 240 0.91 -16.41 20.85
CA ARG A 240 1.96 -15.40 20.75
C ARG A 240 3.22 -15.93 20.06
N GLU A 241 3.64 -17.15 20.40
CA GLU A 241 4.78 -17.80 19.76
C GLU A 241 4.50 -18.17 18.29
N GLN A 242 3.27 -18.61 17.97
CA GLN A 242 2.87 -18.84 16.57
C GLN A 242 2.86 -17.53 15.76
N ALA A 243 2.40 -16.42 16.34
CA ALA A 243 2.46 -15.10 15.71
C ALA A 243 3.91 -14.69 15.43
N ARG A 244 4.82 -14.87 16.41
CA ARG A 244 6.25 -14.61 16.26
C ARG A 244 6.83 -15.39 15.07
N ARG A 245 6.52 -16.69 14.98
CA ARG A 245 6.98 -17.55 13.87
C ARG A 245 6.45 -17.11 12.51
N ALA A 246 5.21 -16.63 12.44
CA ALA A 246 4.65 -16.09 11.20
C ALA A 246 5.44 -14.86 10.73
N PHE A 247 5.68 -13.89 11.61
CA PHE A 247 6.51 -12.72 11.29
C PHE A 247 7.97 -13.10 10.98
N GLU A 248 8.53 -14.10 11.66
CA GLU A 248 9.86 -14.62 11.37
C GLU A 248 9.96 -15.21 9.96
N LEU A 249 8.94 -15.94 9.49
CA LEU A 249 8.88 -16.42 8.11
C LEU A 249 8.84 -15.26 7.11
N GLY A 250 8.01 -14.24 7.36
CA GLY A 250 7.91 -13.07 6.50
C GLY A 250 9.22 -12.28 6.41
N ALA A 251 9.88 -12.09 7.55
CA ALA A 251 11.17 -11.41 7.63
C ALA A 251 12.28 -12.22 6.94
N ALA A 252 12.44 -13.50 7.29
CA ALA A 252 13.58 -14.30 6.83
C ALA A 252 13.44 -14.81 5.38
N LYS A 253 12.23 -15.15 4.94
CA LYS A 253 11.99 -15.70 3.60
C LYS A 253 11.40 -14.68 2.63
N GLY A 254 10.52 -13.80 3.12
CA GLY A 254 9.87 -12.78 2.29
C GLY A 254 10.65 -11.46 2.19
N ASP A 255 11.69 -11.27 3.00
CA ASP A 255 12.39 -9.99 3.19
C ASP A 255 11.42 -8.82 3.46
N ASP A 256 10.31 -9.10 4.15
CA ASP A 256 9.20 -8.15 4.31
C ASP A 256 9.50 -7.12 5.42
N PRO A 257 9.59 -5.81 5.09
CA PRO A 257 9.82 -4.75 6.06
C PRO A 257 8.82 -4.71 7.22
N LEU A 258 7.55 -4.98 6.94
CA LEU A 258 6.51 -4.94 7.97
C LEU A 258 6.70 -6.11 8.94
N SER A 259 7.02 -7.30 8.42
CA SER A 259 7.35 -8.46 9.24
C SER A 259 8.58 -8.23 10.12
N TYR A 260 9.62 -7.56 9.60
CA TYR A 260 10.78 -7.18 10.41
C TYR A 260 10.39 -6.26 11.57
N TYR A 261 9.57 -5.24 11.32
CA TYR A 261 9.10 -4.35 12.39
C TYR A 261 8.29 -5.12 13.43
N GLU A 262 7.32 -5.93 13.00
CA GLU A 262 6.46 -6.69 13.91
C GLU A 262 7.24 -7.74 14.72
N LEU A 263 8.23 -8.40 14.09
CA LEU A 263 9.13 -9.32 14.78
C LEU A 263 9.96 -8.61 15.85
N SER A 264 10.39 -7.37 15.60
CA SER A 264 11.17 -6.59 16.57
C SER A 264 10.41 -6.36 17.89
N LEU A 265 9.08 -6.33 17.86
CA LEU A 265 8.25 -6.18 19.06
C LEU A 265 8.25 -7.42 19.97
N PHE A 266 8.74 -8.56 19.48
CA PHE A 266 8.97 -9.77 20.27
C PHE A 266 10.40 -9.86 20.83
N CYS A 267 11.31 -9.01 20.35
CA CYS A 267 12.69 -8.96 20.81
C CYS A 267 12.82 -7.96 21.96
N GLU A 268 13.76 -8.21 22.88
CA GLU A 268 14.10 -7.23 23.91
C GLU A 268 14.78 -6.00 23.25
N PRO A 269 14.29 -4.77 23.50
CA PRO A 269 14.88 -3.56 22.93
C PRO A 269 16.35 -3.42 23.29
N GLY A 270 17.20 -3.09 22.30
CA GLY A 270 18.64 -2.97 22.52
C GLY A 270 19.40 -4.32 22.50
N THR A 271 18.79 -5.39 21.99
CA THR A 271 19.52 -6.61 21.59
C THR A 271 19.96 -6.54 20.12
N VAL A 272 20.89 -7.42 19.71
CA VAL A 272 21.35 -7.51 18.32
C VAL A 272 20.22 -7.89 17.37
N ASP A 273 19.38 -8.85 17.76
CA ASP A 273 18.23 -9.28 16.96
C ASP A 273 17.19 -8.18 16.80
N TRP A 274 16.89 -7.46 17.90
CA TRP A 274 16.02 -6.28 17.84
C TRP A 274 16.57 -5.23 16.88
N LEU A 275 17.85 -4.86 17.03
CA LEU A 275 18.47 -3.82 16.21
C LEU A 275 18.51 -4.21 14.72
N ARG A 276 18.82 -5.48 14.42
CA ARG A 276 18.80 -6.00 13.05
C ARG A 276 17.42 -5.84 12.42
N CYS A 277 16.37 -6.26 13.13
CA CYS A 277 15.01 -6.20 12.62
C CYS A 277 14.52 -4.76 12.43
N VAL A 278 14.66 -3.93 13.46
CA VAL A 278 14.17 -2.54 13.41
C VAL A 278 14.94 -1.70 12.39
N THR A 279 16.26 -1.90 12.23
CA THR A 279 17.06 -1.19 11.23
C THR A 279 16.68 -1.60 9.81
N LYS A 280 16.43 -2.89 9.56
CA LYS A 280 15.99 -3.38 8.25
C LYS A 280 14.62 -2.83 7.88
N ALA A 281 13.67 -2.80 8.83
CA ALA A 281 12.38 -2.16 8.63
C ALA A 281 12.51 -0.65 8.36
N ALA A 282 13.33 0.05 9.14
CA ALA A 282 13.59 1.48 8.99
C ALA A 282 14.21 1.82 7.62
N ALA A 283 15.25 1.08 7.21
CA ALA A 283 15.92 1.24 5.93
C ALA A 283 14.99 0.98 4.74
N SER A 284 13.90 0.24 4.95
CA SER A 284 12.89 -0.08 3.95
C SER A 284 11.68 0.88 3.97
N GLY A 285 11.75 1.97 4.75
CA GLY A 285 10.72 3.01 4.75
C GLY A 285 9.72 2.97 5.93
N HIS A 286 9.86 2.03 6.89
CA HIS A 286 8.91 1.96 8.00
C HIS A 286 9.14 3.09 9.01
N ARG A 287 8.25 4.10 9.00
CA ARG A 287 8.40 5.33 9.79
C ARG A 287 8.54 5.12 11.30
N ASP A 288 7.77 4.21 11.90
CA ASP A 288 7.88 3.95 13.35
C ASP A 288 9.22 3.28 13.69
N ALA A 289 9.74 2.44 12.79
CA ALA A 289 11.03 1.78 12.96
C ALA A 289 12.16 2.80 12.87
N MET A 290 12.07 3.78 11.95
CA MET A 290 13.01 4.90 11.88
C MET A 290 13.06 5.68 13.20
N LEU A 291 11.91 5.98 13.81
CA LEU A 291 11.85 6.60 15.13
C LEU A 291 12.55 5.73 16.20
N GLN A 292 12.28 4.42 16.22
CA GLN A 292 12.92 3.51 17.19
C GLN A 292 14.44 3.44 17.03
N VAL A 293 14.95 3.44 15.79
CA VAL A 293 16.38 3.51 15.50
C VAL A 293 16.98 4.84 15.96
N ALA A 294 16.30 5.96 15.71
CA ALA A 294 16.73 7.28 16.18
C ALA A 294 16.84 7.33 17.72
N LEU A 295 15.81 6.84 18.42
CA LEU A 295 15.79 6.78 19.88
C LEU A 295 16.86 5.84 20.46
N PHE A 296 17.21 4.77 19.75
CA PHE A 296 18.31 3.89 20.13
C PHE A 296 19.65 4.60 20.06
N HIS A 297 19.96 5.26 18.94
CA HIS A 297 21.23 5.98 18.78
C HIS A 297 21.34 7.19 19.70
N ARG A 298 20.22 7.87 19.98
CA ARG A 298 20.14 8.92 21.00
C ARG A 298 20.57 8.40 22.37
N ARG A 299 19.94 7.32 22.85
CA ARG A 299 20.29 6.71 24.15
C ARG A 299 21.75 6.25 24.20
N LEU A 300 22.25 5.74 23.08
CA LEU A 300 23.66 5.33 22.95
C LEU A 300 24.61 6.52 23.10
N SER A 301 24.26 7.69 22.54
CA SER A 301 25.07 8.91 22.65
C SER A 301 25.06 9.55 24.03
N GLU A 302 23.98 9.38 24.80
CA GLU A 302 23.85 9.87 26.18
C GLU A 302 24.59 8.99 27.20
N SER A 303 24.96 7.76 26.81
CA SER A 303 25.51 6.73 27.70
C SER A 303 27.05 6.79 27.80
N ALA A 304 27.57 7.78 28.54
CA ALA A 304 28.98 7.81 28.99
C ALA A 304 29.23 7.02 30.30
N ALA A 305 28.20 6.50 30.96
CA ALA A 305 28.31 5.76 32.23
C ALA A 305 27.49 4.45 32.20
N PRO A 306 27.93 3.36 32.87
CA PRO A 306 27.23 2.08 32.86
C PRO A 306 25.95 2.18 33.69
N ARG A 307 24.82 2.38 33.01
CA ARG A 307 23.48 2.23 33.60
C ARG A 307 22.95 0.81 33.36
N PRO A 308 21.97 0.34 34.16
CA PRO A 308 21.17 -0.83 33.81
C PRO A 308 20.53 -0.59 32.44
N GLY A 309 20.79 -1.46 31.47
CA GLY A 309 20.40 -1.26 30.06
C GLY A 309 21.53 -0.81 29.13
N ALA A 310 22.79 -0.79 29.60
CA ALA A 310 23.95 -0.69 28.71
C ALA A 310 23.89 -1.78 27.61
N PRO A 311 24.25 -1.48 26.35
CA PRO A 311 24.15 -2.46 25.29
C PRO A 311 24.97 -3.70 25.66
N ALA A 312 24.36 -4.88 25.47
CA ALA A 312 25.02 -6.16 25.74
C ALA A 312 26.42 -6.18 25.09
N ALA A 313 27.37 -6.89 25.67
CA ALA A 313 28.76 -6.91 25.16
C ALA A 313 28.83 -7.24 23.65
N ALA A 314 27.96 -8.14 23.18
CA ALA A 314 27.78 -8.46 21.76
C ALA A 314 27.34 -7.27 20.91
N LEU A 315 26.40 -6.45 21.40
CA LEU A 315 25.92 -5.27 20.70
C LEU A 315 26.97 -4.15 20.68
N ARG A 316 27.72 -3.97 21.77
CA ARG A 316 28.87 -3.05 21.79
C ARG A 316 29.94 -3.45 20.78
N SER A 317 30.24 -4.75 20.69
CA SER A 317 31.16 -5.29 19.67
C SER A 317 30.65 -5.02 18.25
N ALA A 318 29.37 -5.32 17.98
CA ALA A 318 28.74 -5.07 16.69
C ALA A 318 28.73 -3.57 16.30
N LEU A 319 28.65 -2.67 17.29
CA LEU A 319 28.69 -1.22 17.11
C LEU A 319 30.09 -0.61 17.27
N GLY A 320 31.14 -1.43 17.35
CA GLY A 320 32.52 -0.96 17.52
C GLY A 320 32.95 0.01 16.44
N TRP A 321 32.45 -0.16 15.20
CA TRP A 321 32.67 0.78 14.10
C TRP A 321 32.04 2.15 14.37
N LEU A 322 30.83 2.22 14.95
CA LEU A 322 30.13 3.47 15.21
C LEU A 322 30.72 4.19 16.43
N LEU A 323 31.01 3.42 17.47
CA LEU A 323 31.51 3.93 18.74
C LEU A 323 33.00 4.28 18.70
N GLY A 324 33.78 3.59 17.88
CA GLY A 324 35.23 3.76 17.77
C GLY A 324 35.70 4.69 16.64
N TRP A 325 34.83 5.06 15.68
CA TRP A 325 35.27 5.82 14.50
C TRP A 325 35.45 7.32 14.76
N ARG A 326 34.42 8.01 15.27
CA ARG A 326 34.48 9.43 15.62
C ARG A 326 33.59 9.74 16.83
N GLU A 327 34.04 10.63 17.70
CA GLU A 327 33.23 11.12 18.80
C GLU A 327 31.93 11.77 18.28
N GLY A 328 30.81 11.51 18.97
CA GLY A 328 29.50 12.02 18.59
C GLY A 328 28.84 11.31 17.38
N SER A 329 29.43 10.23 16.84
CA SER A 329 28.83 9.51 15.68
C SER A 329 27.42 8.99 15.97
N ALA A 330 27.19 8.45 17.18
CA ALA A 330 25.85 8.00 17.58
C ALA A 330 24.83 9.15 17.67
N ALA A 331 25.25 10.34 18.13
CA ALA A 331 24.39 11.51 18.17
C ALA A 331 24.00 11.99 16.76
N ARG A 332 24.97 12.02 15.84
CA ARG A 332 24.71 12.38 14.42
C ARG A 332 23.75 11.41 13.76
N LEU A 333 23.97 10.11 13.96
CA LEU A 333 23.09 9.09 13.40
C LEU A 333 21.67 9.17 13.97
N ALA A 334 21.51 9.53 15.25
CA ALA A 334 20.19 9.78 15.83
C ALA A 334 19.46 10.93 15.13
N VAL A 335 20.14 12.05 14.87
CA VAL A 335 19.61 13.21 14.13
C VAL A 335 19.18 12.80 12.72
N GLU A 336 20.05 12.12 11.97
CA GLU A 336 19.75 11.66 10.61
C GLU A 336 18.50 10.76 10.57
N TRP A 337 18.33 9.85 11.53
CA TRP A 337 17.13 9.01 11.60
C TRP A 337 15.87 9.74 12.05
N PHE A 338 15.97 10.74 12.94
CA PHE A 338 14.82 11.60 13.25
C PHE A 338 14.39 12.40 12.02
N GLU A 339 15.34 12.94 11.25
CA GLU A 339 15.06 13.62 9.98
C GLU A 339 14.43 12.68 8.95
N ALA A 340 14.97 11.47 8.78
CA ALA A 340 14.42 10.47 7.88
C ALA A 340 12.97 10.10 8.25
N ALA A 341 12.70 9.85 9.53
CA ALA A 341 11.35 9.58 10.03
C ALA A 341 10.41 10.78 9.78
N GLY A 342 10.89 12.00 10.01
CA GLY A 342 10.15 13.23 9.75
C GLY A 342 9.83 13.44 8.27
N ASN A 343 10.78 13.17 7.38
CA ASN A 343 10.60 13.22 5.93
C ASN A 343 9.61 12.15 5.44
N ALA A 344 9.48 11.03 6.17
CA ALA A 344 8.44 10.02 5.97
C ALA A 344 7.08 10.39 6.63
N GLY A 345 6.92 11.63 7.12
CA GLY A 345 5.68 12.15 7.70
C GLY A 345 5.48 11.87 9.20
N HIS A 346 6.49 11.34 9.91
CA HIS A 346 6.36 11.02 11.33
C HIS A 346 6.57 12.25 12.23
N LYS A 347 5.51 13.05 12.45
CA LYS A 347 5.60 14.33 13.20
C LYS A 347 6.17 14.20 14.62
N ALA A 348 5.92 13.08 15.32
CA ALA A 348 6.51 12.86 16.65
C ALA A 348 8.05 12.69 16.62
N ALA A 349 8.62 12.25 15.50
CA ALA A 349 10.08 12.18 15.35
C ALA A 349 10.68 13.57 15.17
N LEU A 350 10.02 14.44 14.41
CA LEU A 350 10.37 15.86 14.30
C LEU A 350 10.28 16.56 15.66
N LEU A 351 9.28 16.24 16.49
CA LEU A 351 9.19 16.82 17.83
C LEU A 351 10.40 16.44 18.70
N HIS A 352 10.84 15.18 18.65
CA HIS A 352 12.06 14.76 19.35
C HIS A 352 13.33 15.43 18.81
N LEU A 353 13.38 15.70 17.50
CA LEU A 353 14.46 16.44 16.87
C LEU A 353 14.49 17.91 17.32
N ALA A 354 13.33 18.57 17.39
CA ALA A 354 13.23 19.93 17.91
C ALA A 354 13.68 20.01 19.37
N GLU A 355 13.24 19.07 20.22
CA GLU A 355 13.67 18.97 21.61
C GLU A 355 15.19 18.73 21.74
N TRP A 356 15.79 18.03 20.77
CA TRP A 356 17.24 17.84 20.71
C TRP A 356 17.99 19.13 20.36
N HIS A 357 17.53 19.87 19.36
CA HIS A 357 18.11 21.16 18.98
C HIS A 357 17.98 22.18 20.11
N GLU A 358 16.84 22.25 20.80
CA GLU A 358 16.67 23.08 22.01
C GLU A 358 17.70 22.71 23.10
N ALA A 359 17.81 21.43 23.44
CA ALA A 359 18.73 20.94 24.48
C ALA A 359 20.21 21.19 24.14
N THR A 360 20.55 21.32 22.86
CA THR A 360 21.92 21.61 22.38
C THR A 360 22.16 23.09 22.08
N GLY A 361 21.20 23.98 22.41
CA GLY A 361 21.31 25.43 22.24
C GLY A 361 21.12 25.91 20.81
N ARG A 362 20.57 25.09 19.92
CA ARG A 362 20.36 25.39 18.50
C ARG A 362 18.92 25.85 18.24
N THR A 363 18.58 27.00 18.82
CA THR A 363 17.21 27.55 18.85
C THR A 363 16.60 27.73 17.45
N GLU A 364 17.36 28.23 16.49
CA GLU A 364 16.87 28.43 15.10
C GLU A 364 16.55 27.11 14.40
N GLU A 365 17.38 26.08 14.58
CA GLU A 365 17.13 24.74 14.03
C GLU A 365 15.87 24.13 14.66
N ALA A 366 15.72 24.28 15.99
CA ALA A 366 14.51 23.84 16.68
C ALA A 366 13.24 24.51 16.13
N ARG A 367 13.28 25.84 15.91
CA ARG A 367 12.17 26.60 15.33
C ARG A 367 11.79 26.09 13.95
N GLN A 368 12.76 25.90 13.05
CA GLN A 368 12.53 25.37 11.71
C GLN A 368 11.87 23.98 11.74
N VAL A 369 12.30 23.11 12.65
CA VAL A 369 11.70 21.78 12.81
C VAL A 369 10.27 21.87 13.34
N LEU A 370 10.00 22.75 14.30
CA LEU A 370 8.65 22.95 14.83
C LEU A 370 7.69 23.54 13.78
N ASP A 371 8.15 24.46 12.94
CA ASP A 371 7.35 25.00 11.83
C ASP A 371 6.91 23.88 10.86
N ARG A 372 7.82 22.95 10.51
CA ARG A 372 7.51 21.76 9.70
C ARG A 372 6.46 20.84 10.34
N ILE A 373 6.38 20.78 11.68
CA ILE A 373 5.34 19.99 12.36
C ILE A 373 3.96 20.64 12.20
N VAL A 374 3.91 21.97 12.23
CA VAL A 374 2.67 22.76 12.19
C VAL A 374 2.11 22.89 10.78
N GLU A 375 2.94 22.69 9.75
CA GLU A 375 2.47 22.63 8.37
C GLU A 375 1.28 21.65 8.24
N PRO A 376 0.14 22.13 7.71
CA PRO A 376 -1.04 21.30 7.55
C PRO A 376 -0.78 20.19 6.53
N SER A 377 -1.34 19.02 6.78
CA SER A 377 -1.37 17.94 5.80
C SER A 377 -2.19 18.35 4.56
N GLU A 378 -2.08 17.56 3.49
CA GLU A 378 -2.82 17.80 2.24
C GLU A 378 -4.31 18.06 2.51
N SER A 379 -4.88 19.04 1.81
CA SER A 379 -6.24 19.52 2.04
C SER A 379 -7.27 18.37 2.00
N GLY A 380 -7.98 18.18 3.11
CA GLY A 380 -9.02 17.14 3.23
C GLY A 380 -8.55 15.84 3.90
N THR A 381 -7.31 15.76 4.35
CA THR A 381 -6.84 14.68 5.25
C THR A 381 -6.95 15.11 6.71
N GLU A 382 -7.45 14.22 7.58
CA GLU A 382 -7.42 14.47 9.02
C GLU A 382 -5.97 14.45 9.53
N GLU A 383 -5.63 15.38 10.42
CA GLU A 383 -4.31 15.42 11.05
C GLU A 383 -4.08 14.17 11.90
N GLU A 384 -3.05 13.40 11.58
CA GLU A 384 -2.72 12.15 12.27
C GLU A 384 -2.15 12.38 13.68
N PHE A 385 -1.40 13.46 13.89
CA PHE A 385 -0.73 13.75 15.15
C PHE A 385 -1.21 15.06 15.80
N PRO A 386 -2.52 15.22 16.09
CA PRO A 386 -3.09 16.50 16.52
C PRO A 386 -2.48 16.99 17.84
N ALA A 387 -2.18 16.06 18.77
CA ALA A 387 -1.53 16.38 20.03
C ALA A 387 -0.08 16.87 19.84
N VAL A 388 0.65 16.29 18.88
CA VAL A 388 2.03 16.70 18.56
C VAL A 388 2.03 18.09 17.92
N VAL A 389 1.12 18.34 16.97
CA VAL A 389 0.93 19.65 16.35
C VAL A 389 0.57 20.71 17.40
N HIS A 390 -0.34 20.39 18.32
CA HIS A 390 -0.71 21.31 19.40
C HIS A 390 0.49 21.63 20.30
N LYS A 391 1.27 20.62 20.70
CA LYS A 391 2.49 20.81 21.49
C LYS A 391 3.52 21.65 20.75
N ALA A 392 3.70 21.43 19.44
CA ALA A 392 4.63 22.21 18.62
C ALA A 392 4.22 23.68 18.51
N LYS A 393 2.93 23.97 18.30
CA LYS A 393 2.39 25.35 18.34
C LYS A 393 2.67 26.03 19.68
N GLY A 394 2.45 25.33 20.79
CA GLY A 394 2.76 25.86 22.12
C GLY A 394 4.25 26.20 22.30
N LYS A 395 5.14 25.34 21.80
CA LYS A 395 6.59 25.58 21.85
C LYS A 395 7.03 26.76 20.97
N LEU A 396 6.47 26.91 19.75
CA LEU A 396 6.76 28.04 18.86
C LEU A 396 6.38 29.39 19.45
N VAL A 397 5.35 29.45 20.30
CA VAL A 397 4.97 30.69 20.99
C VAL A 397 5.92 31.04 22.13
N GLY A 398 6.62 30.04 22.69
CA GLY A 398 7.56 30.21 23.80
C GLY A 398 9.02 30.43 23.38
N LEU A 399 9.34 30.30 22.09
CA LEU A 399 10.65 30.59 21.48
C LEU A 399 10.62 31.98 20.81
#